data_AF-A0A440M8V1-F1
#
_entry.id   AF-A0A440M8V1-F1
#
_cell.length_a   1.000
_cell.length_b   1.000
_cell.length_c   1.000
_cell.angle_alpha   90.00
_cell.angle_beta   90.00
_cell.angle_gamma   90.00
#
_symmetry.space_group_name_H-M   'P 1'
#
loop_
_entity.id
_entity.type
_entity.pdbx_description
1 polymer ?
#
loop_
_entity_poly.entity_id
_entity_poly.type
_entity_poly.pdbx_seq_one_letter_code
_entity_poly.pdbx_strand_id
1 'polypeptide(L)'
;MTRLTPKSAKKFILDNTALMAPPHVPEVLLHLADEAHDLWLRTEEELAAIGLPPPFWAFAWAGGQGLARYVLDHPETVRGKRVLDFASGSGLVAIAAAKAGAAAVTAADIDPFCETAIALNLEANLAEAEFLGQDCVGADMGWDVVLAGDVFYDRSFADRLLPWFQALTARGADILVGDPGRAYLPKDGLWSLAVYQVPVTRVLEDAEVKRTTVWRLA
;
A
#
# COMPACT_ATOMS: atom_id res chain seq x y z
N MET A 1 -11.28 -19.80 21.53
CA MET A 1 -10.59 -18.74 20.78
C MET A 1 -11.39 -18.49 19.52
N THR A 2 -12.02 -17.32 19.41
CA THR A 2 -12.89 -17.00 18.27
C THR A 2 -12.00 -16.58 17.12
N ARG A 3 -11.87 -17.41 16.07
CA ARG A 3 -11.23 -16.99 14.81
C ARG A 3 -11.93 -15.70 14.34
N LEU A 4 -11.15 -14.69 14.01
CA LEU A 4 -11.66 -13.47 13.41
C LEU A 4 -12.26 -13.83 12.03
N THR A 5 -13.57 -13.69 11.92
CA THR A 5 -14.39 -13.74 10.69
C THR A 5 -14.43 -12.36 10.02
N PRO A 6 -14.85 -12.23 8.73
CA PRO A 6 -15.02 -10.92 8.08
C PRO A 6 -15.92 -9.95 8.86
N LYS A 7 -17.02 -10.45 9.46
CA LYS A 7 -17.91 -9.62 10.30
C LYS A 7 -17.23 -9.13 11.58
N SER A 8 -16.37 -9.95 12.20
CA SER A 8 -15.58 -9.50 13.35
C SER A 8 -14.38 -8.64 12.94
N ALA A 9 -13.87 -8.76 11.72
CA ALA A 9 -12.79 -7.93 11.19
C ALA A 9 -13.24 -6.47 11.08
N LYS A 10 -14.45 -6.20 10.55
CA LYS A 10 -14.99 -4.82 10.48
C LYS A 10 -15.08 -4.18 11.86
N LYS A 11 -15.67 -4.89 12.83
CA LYS A 11 -15.77 -4.37 14.21
C LYS A 11 -14.39 -4.14 14.81
N PHE A 12 -13.48 -5.11 14.65
CA PHE A 12 -12.11 -5.00 15.14
C PHE A 12 -11.38 -3.79 14.57
N ILE A 13 -11.45 -3.56 13.26
CA ILE A 13 -10.83 -2.39 12.62
C ILE A 13 -11.42 -1.11 13.21
N LEU A 14 -12.75 -0.97 13.23
CA LEU A 14 -13.40 0.24 13.75
C LEU A 14 -13.14 0.50 15.24
N ASP A 15 -13.00 -0.56 16.04
CA ASP A 15 -12.74 -0.45 17.48
C ASP A 15 -11.28 -0.07 17.80
N ASN A 16 -10.34 -0.33 16.89
CA ASN A 16 -8.90 -0.19 17.15
C ASN A 16 -8.20 0.83 16.23
N THR A 17 -8.94 1.46 15.30
CA THR A 17 -8.40 2.48 14.39
C THR A 17 -9.24 3.74 14.48
N ALA A 18 -8.64 4.87 14.11
CA ALA A 18 -9.35 6.12 13.93
C ALA A 18 -9.32 6.52 12.46
N LEU A 19 -10.40 7.15 12.00
CA LEU A 19 -10.48 7.71 10.66
C LEU A 19 -9.67 9.02 10.63
N MET A 20 -8.59 9.04 9.85
CA MET A 20 -7.68 10.18 9.77
C MET A 20 -7.03 10.28 8.39
N ALA A 21 -6.44 11.43 8.07
CA ALA A 21 -5.70 11.61 6.84
C ALA A 21 -4.18 11.43 7.08
N PRO A 22 -3.46 10.65 6.25
CA PRO A 22 -2.00 10.62 6.30
C PRO A 22 -1.41 12.00 6.06
N PRO A 23 -0.31 12.36 6.75
CA PRO A 23 0.24 13.73 6.72
C PRO A 23 0.68 14.18 5.33
N HIS A 24 1.11 13.24 4.46
CA HIS A 24 1.56 13.56 3.12
C HIS A 24 0.46 13.46 2.05
N VAL A 25 -0.73 12.94 2.41
CA VAL A 25 -1.86 12.73 1.51
C VAL A 25 -3.17 13.15 2.20
N PRO A 26 -3.35 14.44 2.52
CA PRO A 26 -4.51 14.94 3.27
C PRO A 26 -5.86 14.77 2.55
N GLU A 27 -5.86 14.49 1.25
CA GLU A 27 -7.05 14.25 0.43
C GLU A 27 -7.66 12.86 0.61
N VAL A 28 -6.97 11.96 1.33
CA VAL A 28 -7.39 10.57 1.54
C VAL A 28 -7.61 10.32 3.03
N LEU A 29 -8.79 9.81 3.39
CA LEU A 29 -9.12 9.38 4.75
C LEU A 29 -8.93 7.87 4.90
N LEU A 30 -8.24 7.42 5.94
CA LEU A 30 -8.00 6.00 6.21
C LEU A 30 -8.31 5.69 7.67
N HIS A 31 -8.83 4.49 7.91
CA HIS A 31 -8.84 3.85 9.22
C HIS A 31 -7.41 3.40 9.56
N LEU A 32 -6.70 4.22 10.33
CA LEU A 32 -5.32 3.97 10.74
C LEU A 32 -5.23 3.70 12.24
N ALA A 33 -4.24 2.92 12.63
CA ALA A 33 -3.82 2.75 14.00
C ALA A 33 -3.46 4.13 14.59
N ASP A 34 -4.13 4.47 15.69
CA ASP A 34 -3.82 5.62 16.53
C ASP A 34 -2.97 5.14 17.71
N GLU A 35 -1.89 5.85 18.02
CA GLU A 35 -0.99 5.58 19.15
C GLU A 35 -1.73 5.49 20.50
N ALA A 36 -2.97 5.98 20.58
CA ALA A 36 -3.83 5.86 21.75
C ALA A 36 -4.27 4.43 22.11
N HIS A 37 -4.05 3.42 21.26
CA HIS A 37 -4.49 2.04 21.51
C HIS A 37 -3.34 1.11 21.89
N ASP A 38 -3.44 0.47 23.07
CA ASP A 38 -2.49 -0.52 23.59
C ASP A 38 -2.17 -1.66 22.61
N LEU A 39 -3.09 -1.98 21.69
CA LEU A 39 -2.92 -3.02 20.68
C LEU A 39 -1.68 -2.77 19.81
N TRP A 40 -1.44 -1.53 19.41
CA TRP A 40 -0.38 -1.18 18.46
C TRP A 40 0.99 -1.02 19.11
N LEU A 41 1.03 -1.01 20.45
CA LEU A 41 2.24 -1.07 21.24
C LEU A 41 2.73 -2.51 21.47
N ARG A 42 1.93 -3.51 21.08
CA ARG A 42 2.30 -4.93 21.21
C ARG A 42 3.34 -5.33 20.18
N THR A 43 4.20 -6.25 20.59
CA THR A 43 5.19 -6.86 19.70
C THR A 43 4.53 -7.76 18.65
N GLU A 44 5.23 -8.01 17.53
CA GLU A 44 4.75 -8.93 16.49
C GLU A 44 4.44 -10.33 17.04
N GLU A 45 5.25 -10.82 17.99
CA GLU A 45 5.05 -12.13 18.63
C GLU A 45 3.74 -12.16 19.46
N GLU A 46 3.44 -11.08 20.18
CA GLU A 46 2.20 -10.95 20.97
C GLU A 46 0.96 -10.81 20.09
N LEU A 47 1.09 -10.11 18.95
CA LEU A 47 0.03 -10.01 17.95
C LEU A 47 -0.22 -11.38 17.29
N ALA A 48 0.85 -12.09 16.92
CA ALA A 48 0.76 -13.43 16.36
C ALA A 48 0.13 -14.42 17.36
N ALA A 49 0.43 -14.30 18.65
CA ALA A 49 -0.15 -15.14 19.70
C ALA A 49 -1.67 -14.95 19.86
N ILE A 50 -2.21 -13.79 19.49
CA ILE A 50 -3.67 -13.54 19.45
C ILE A 50 -4.28 -13.78 18.05
N GLY A 51 -3.50 -14.29 17.11
CA GLY A 51 -3.93 -14.60 15.75
C GLY A 51 -4.04 -13.39 14.83
N LEU A 52 -3.37 -12.29 15.17
CA LEU A 52 -3.23 -11.12 14.32
C LEU A 52 -1.84 -11.17 13.64
N PRO A 53 -1.75 -11.30 12.31
CA PRO A 53 -0.47 -11.08 11.63
C PRO A 53 0.00 -9.62 11.86
N PRO A 54 1.28 -9.29 11.60
CA PRO A 54 1.75 -7.91 11.66
C PRO A 54 0.81 -7.00 10.85
N PRO A 55 0.15 -6.01 11.48
CA PRO A 55 -1.01 -5.33 10.91
C PRO A 55 -0.57 -4.19 9.97
N PHE A 56 0.18 -4.54 8.91
CA PHE A 56 0.72 -3.56 7.96
C PHE A 56 -0.38 -2.69 7.33
N TRP A 57 -1.59 -3.21 7.18
CA TRP A 57 -2.78 -2.51 6.69
C TRP A 57 -3.27 -1.38 7.60
N ALA A 58 -2.89 -1.37 8.89
CA ALA A 58 -3.32 -0.36 9.84
C ALA A 58 -2.51 0.93 9.76
N PHE A 59 -1.49 0.99 8.89
CA PHE A 59 -0.56 2.12 8.79
C PHE A 59 -0.45 2.66 7.36
N ALA A 60 -0.15 3.95 7.25
CA ALA A 60 0.17 4.61 5.98
C ALA A 60 1.69 4.72 5.83
N TRP A 61 2.31 3.70 5.23
CA TRP A 61 3.77 3.61 5.07
C TRP A 61 4.34 4.72 4.17
N ALA A 62 5.60 5.09 4.41
CA ALA A 62 6.21 6.27 3.79
C ALA A 62 6.35 6.17 2.26
N GLY A 63 6.70 4.98 1.75
CA GLY A 63 6.73 4.66 0.33
C GLY A 63 5.35 4.78 -0.31
N GLY A 64 4.34 4.17 0.32
CA GLY A 64 2.93 4.29 -0.10
C GLY A 64 2.43 5.73 -0.12
N GLN A 65 2.73 6.53 0.92
CA GLN A 65 2.38 7.95 0.98
C GLN A 65 3.04 8.77 -0.14
N GLY A 66 4.34 8.57 -0.39
CA GLY A 66 5.03 9.25 -1.49
C GLY A 66 4.49 8.87 -2.87
N LEU A 67 4.15 7.60 -3.08
CA LEU A 67 3.57 7.12 -4.34
C LEU A 67 2.15 7.66 -4.56
N ALA A 68 1.31 7.64 -3.52
CA ALA A 68 -0.04 8.21 -3.58
C ALA A 68 -0.01 9.72 -3.87
N ARG A 69 0.89 10.47 -3.22
CA ARG A 69 1.10 11.90 -3.52
C ARG A 69 1.47 12.12 -4.99
N TYR A 70 2.43 11.34 -5.50
CA TYR A 70 2.84 11.42 -6.90
C TYR A 70 1.67 11.16 -7.85
N VAL A 71 0.89 10.11 -7.62
CA VAL A 71 -0.25 9.77 -8.49
C VAL A 71 -1.32 10.88 -8.50
N LEU A 72 -1.60 11.51 -7.35
CA LEU A 72 -2.55 12.61 -7.28
C LEU A 72 -2.03 13.87 -7.99
N ASP A 73 -0.73 14.15 -7.90
CA ASP A 73 -0.10 15.31 -8.56
C ASP A 73 0.11 15.09 -10.06
N HIS A 74 0.24 13.83 -10.49
CA HIS A 74 0.48 13.39 -11.86
C HIS A 74 -0.61 12.42 -12.35
N PRO A 75 -1.89 12.85 -12.41
CA PRO A 75 -2.99 11.95 -12.70
C PRO A 75 -2.90 11.32 -14.08
N GLU A 76 -2.20 11.92 -15.05
CA GLU A 76 -1.90 11.34 -16.37
C GLU A 76 -1.19 9.97 -16.28
N THR A 77 -0.54 9.69 -15.15
CA THR A 77 0.09 8.40 -14.88
C THR A 77 -0.91 7.26 -14.92
N VAL A 78 -2.14 7.49 -14.42
CA VAL A 78 -3.17 6.45 -14.21
C VAL A 78 -4.51 6.75 -14.88
N ARG A 79 -4.76 7.98 -15.32
CA ARG A 79 -6.06 8.42 -15.84
C ARG A 79 -6.48 7.58 -17.04
N GLY A 80 -7.69 7.01 -16.96
CA GLY A 80 -8.24 6.15 -18.01
C GLY A 80 -7.57 4.79 -18.14
N LYS A 81 -6.67 4.41 -17.23
CA LYS A 81 -5.91 3.16 -17.26
C LYS A 81 -6.45 2.13 -16.27
N ARG A 82 -6.13 0.86 -16.48
CA ARG A 82 -6.36 -0.23 -15.53
C ARG A 82 -5.16 -0.33 -14.59
N VAL A 83 -5.37 -0.13 -13.31
CA VAL A 83 -4.30 0.03 -12.32
C VAL A 83 -4.33 -1.12 -11.31
N LEU A 84 -3.17 -1.69 -11.01
CA LEU A 84 -2.94 -2.55 -9.87
C LEU A 84 -2.27 -1.74 -8.76
N ASP A 85 -2.87 -1.71 -7.57
CA ASP A 85 -2.19 -1.38 -6.32
C ASP A 85 -1.74 -2.70 -5.67
N PHE A 86 -0.45 -3.00 -5.79
CA PHE A 86 0.14 -4.27 -5.34
C PHE A 86 0.65 -4.17 -3.91
N ALA A 87 0.33 -5.19 -3.09
CA ALA A 87 0.56 -5.18 -1.64
C ALA A 87 -0.09 -3.94 -1.00
N SER A 88 -1.39 -3.78 -1.29
CA SER A 88 -2.16 -2.55 -1.11
C SER A 88 -2.29 -2.12 0.37
N GLY A 89 -2.23 -3.06 1.31
CA GLY A 89 -2.35 -2.80 2.74
C GLY A 89 -3.64 -2.03 3.09
N SER A 90 -3.50 -0.74 3.42
CA SER A 90 -4.63 0.14 3.75
C SER A 90 -5.48 0.56 2.54
N GLY A 91 -5.01 0.35 1.31
CA GLY A 91 -5.67 0.84 0.10
C GLY A 91 -5.35 2.30 -0.24
N LEU A 92 -4.40 2.93 0.44
CA LEU A 92 -4.03 4.33 0.22
C LEU A 92 -3.77 4.64 -1.26
N VAL A 93 -2.94 3.82 -1.92
CA VAL A 93 -2.51 4.06 -3.30
C VAL A 93 -3.63 3.70 -4.28
N ALA A 94 -4.42 2.66 -4.02
CA ALA A 94 -5.64 2.35 -4.76
C ALA A 94 -6.63 3.53 -4.75
N ILE A 95 -6.88 4.12 -3.58
CA ILE A 95 -7.78 5.29 -3.45
C ILE A 95 -7.21 6.49 -4.21
N ALA A 96 -5.90 6.74 -4.12
CA ALA A 96 -5.25 7.80 -4.88
C ALA A 96 -5.41 7.60 -6.40
N ALA A 97 -5.24 6.36 -6.90
CA ALA A 97 -5.43 6.02 -8.30
C ALA A 97 -6.90 6.22 -8.75
N ALA A 98 -7.86 5.79 -7.94
CA ALA A 98 -9.28 6.00 -8.22
C ALA A 98 -9.63 7.49 -8.29
N LYS A 99 -9.18 8.30 -7.32
CA LYS A 99 -9.37 9.77 -7.31
C LYS A 99 -8.66 10.47 -8.48
N ALA A 100 -7.53 9.94 -8.96
CA ALA A 100 -6.80 10.45 -10.12
C ALA A 100 -7.45 10.09 -11.47
N GLY A 101 -8.53 9.29 -11.46
CA GLY A 101 -9.35 8.99 -12.64
C GLY A 101 -8.92 7.73 -13.38
N ALA A 102 -8.34 6.75 -12.69
CA ALA A 102 -8.16 5.41 -13.25
C ALA A 102 -9.49 4.84 -13.77
N ALA A 103 -9.44 4.09 -14.88
CA ALA A 103 -10.64 3.46 -15.44
C ALA A 103 -11.10 2.26 -14.63
N ALA A 104 -10.14 1.53 -14.04
CA ALA A 104 -10.39 0.45 -13.10
C ALA A 104 -9.19 0.34 -12.15
N VAL A 105 -9.45 0.04 -10.88
CA VAL A 105 -8.41 -0.17 -9.87
C VAL A 105 -8.62 -1.55 -9.26
N THR A 106 -7.55 -2.34 -9.21
CA THR A 106 -7.47 -3.58 -8.44
C THR A 106 -6.54 -3.33 -7.25
N ALA A 107 -7.03 -3.50 -6.03
CA ALA A 107 -6.23 -3.48 -4.82
C ALA A 107 -5.92 -4.92 -4.43
N ALA A 108 -4.65 -5.32 -4.49
CA ALA A 108 -4.23 -6.70 -4.23
C ALA A 108 -3.45 -6.82 -2.92
N ASP A 109 -3.89 -7.71 -2.05
CA ASP A 109 -3.19 -8.04 -0.81
C ASP A 109 -3.55 -9.45 -0.34
N ILE A 110 -2.60 -10.15 0.26
CA ILE A 110 -2.79 -11.53 0.75
C ILE A 110 -3.30 -11.58 2.19
N ASP A 111 -3.21 -10.48 2.94
CA ASP A 111 -3.73 -10.42 4.29
C ASP A 111 -5.27 -10.34 4.23
N PRO A 112 -6.00 -11.29 4.84
CA PRO A 112 -7.47 -11.29 4.84
C PRO A 112 -8.09 -10.06 5.54
N PHE A 113 -7.35 -9.30 6.35
CA PHE A 113 -7.84 -8.04 6.92
C PHE A 113 -7.90 -6.91 5.89
N CYS A 114 -7.05 -6.95 4.86
CA CYS A 114 -6.98 -5.90 3.85
C CYS A 114 -8.30 -5.76 3.09
N GLU A 115 -9.01 -6.86 2.79
CA GLU A 115 -10.33 -6.78 2.13
C GLU A 115 -11.28 -5.83 2.88
N THR A 116 -11.36 -6.02 4.21
CA THR A 116 -12.27 -5.24 5.04
C THR A 116 -11.75 -3.82 5.28
N ALA A 117 -10.44 -3.67 5.51
CA ALA A 117 -9.81 -2.36 5.72
C ALA A 117 -9.93 -1.48 4.47
N ILE A 118 -9.60 -2.01 3.30
CA ILE A 118 -9.71 -1.34 2.01
C ILE A 118 -11.16 -0.98 1.73
N ALA A 119 -12.13 -1.88 1.96
CA ALA A 119 -13.54 -1.58 1.77
C ALA A 119 -14.02 -0.38 2.63
N LEU A 120 -13.63 -0.34 3.91
CA LEU A 120 -13.95 0.79 4.79
C LEU A 120 -13.31 2.09 4.31
N ASN A 121 -12.06 2.02 3.87
CA ASN A 121 -11.31 3.19 3.40
C ASN A 121 -11.84 3.71 2.05
N LEU A 122 -12.23 2.82 1.13
CA LEU A 122 -12.91 3.17 -0.11
C LEU A 122 -14.24 3.90 0.16
N GLU A 123 -15.04 3.37 1.08
CA GLU A 123 -16.31 3.98 1.52
C GLU A 123 -16.09 5.40 2.06
N ALA A 124 -15.10 5.59 2.93
CA ALA A 124 -14.75 6.90 3.50
C ALA A 124 -14.28 7.94 2.46
N ASN A 125 -13.84 7.48 1.29
CA ASN A 125 -13.30 8.34 0.22
C ASN A 125 -14.21 8.50 -0.99
N LEU A 126 -15.37 7.83 -1.00
CA LEU A 126 -16.25 7.73 -2.16
C LEU A 126 -15.50 7.22 -3.40
N ALA A 127 -14.64 6.22 -3.20
CA ALA A 127 -13.82 5.60 -4.23
C ALA A 127 -14.23 4.13 -4.44
N GLU A 128 -13.90 3.57 -5.59
CA GLU A 128 -14.20 2.18 -5.94
C GLU A 128 -12.91 1.48 -6.42
N ALA A 129 -12.72 0.24 -5.98
CA ALA A 129 -11.69 -0.66 -6.45
C ALA A 129 -12.15 -2.12 -6.25
N GLU A 130 -11.70 -3.02 -7.12
CA GLU A 130 -11.85 -4.46 -6.94
C GLU A 130 -10.77 -4.96 -5.96
N PHE A 131 -11.14 -5.81 -5.01
CA PHE A 131 -10.17 -6.46 -4.13
C PHE A 131 -9.72 -7.81 -4.68
N LEU A 132 -8.41 -8.03 -4.72
CA LEU A 132 -7.79 -9.30 -5.09
C LEU A 132 -7.06 -9.89 -3.87
N GLY A 133 -7.71 -10.83 -3.18
CA GLY A 133 -7.23 -11.45 -1.93
C GLY A 133 -6.21 -12.58 -2.10
N GLN A 134 -5.48 -12.64 -3.21
CA GLN A 134 -4.57 -13.74 -3.54
C GLN A 134 -3.23 -13.22 -4.05
N ASP A 135 -2.19 -14.03 -3.89
CA ASP A 135 -0.87 -13.75 -4.46
C ASP A 135 -0.97 -13.68 -5.99
N CYS A 136 -0.69 -12.51 -6.55
CA CYS A 136 -0.73 -12.25 -7.99
C CYS A 136 0.67 -12.17 -8.62
N VAL A 137 1.74 -12.43 -7.85
CA VAL A 137 3.11 -12.39 -8.39
C VAL A 137 3.27 -13.46 -9.48
N GLY A 138 3.71 -13.03 -10.66
CA GLY A 138 3.85 -13.87 -11.84
C GLY A 138 2.60 -13.91 -12.74
N ALA A 139 1.49 -13.29 -12.33
CA ALA A 139 0.29 -13.15 -13.15
C ALA A 139 0.34 -11.89 -14.04
N ASP A 140 -0.38 -11.92 -15.16
CA ASP A 140 -0.67 -10.75 -15.99
C ASP A 140 -2.17 -10.73 -16.27
N MET A 141 -2.88 -9.82 -15.62
CA MET A 141 -4.33 -9.66 -15.76
C MET A 141 -4.70 -8.45 -16.64
N GLY A 142 -3.74 -7.92 -17.40
CA GLY A 142 -3.96 -6.80 -18.30
C GLY A 142 -3.95 -5.42 -17.63
N TRP A 143 -3.20 -5.26 -16.53
CA TRP A 143 -3.01 -3.95 -15.90
C TRP A 143 -2.09 -3.07 -16.74
N ASP A 144 -2.45 -1.82 -16.99
CA ASP A 144 -1.61 -0.86 -17.71
C ASP A 144 -0.56 -0.24 -16.77
N VAL A 145 -0.87 -0.13 -15.48
CA VAL A 145 0.01 0.42 -14.45
C VAL A 145 0.00 -0.47 -13.22
N VAL A 146 1.18 -0.74 -12.66
CA VAL A 146 1.35 -1.34 -11.33
C VAL A 146 1.99 -0.32 -10.41
N LEU A 147 1.34 -0.08 -9.27
CA LEU A 147 1.79 0.78 -8.20
C LEU A 147 2.20 -0.12 -7.02
N ALA A 148 3.40 0.06 -6.49
CA ALA A 148 3.92 -0.76 -5.39
C ALA A 148 4.62 0.13 -4.33
N GLY A 149 4.01 0.26 -3.16
CA GLY A 149 4.58 1.00 -2.04
C GLY A 149 5.33 0.09 -1.08
N ASP A 150 6.57 0.46 -0.69
CA ASP A 150 7.33 -0.20 0.38
C ASP A 150 7.67 -1.68 0.20
N VAL A 151 7.46 -2.29 -0.97
CA VAL A 151 7.52 -3.76 -1.16
C VAL A 151 8.91 -4.40 -1.09
N PHE A 152 10.00 -3.63 -1.07
CA PHE A 152 11.39 -4.16 -1.09
C PHE A 152 11.99 -4.34 0.32
N TYR A 153 11.17 -4.66 1.32
CA TYR A 153 11.60 -4.86 2.71
C TYR A 153 12.26 -6.23 2.99
N ASP A 154 11.95 -7.25 2.19
CA ASP A 154 12.50 -8.61 2.33
C ASP A 154 13.21 -9.07 1.05
N ARG A 155 14.32 -9.81 1.20
CA ARG A 155 15.13 -10.29 0.08
C ARG A 155 14.38 -11.31 -0.77
N SER A 156 13.79 -12.31 -0.13
CA SER A 156 13.11 -13.40 -0.86
C SER A 156 11.89 -12.88 -1.62
N PHE A 157 11.23 -11.86 -1.06
CA PHE A 157 10.15 -11.17 -1.72
C PHE A 157 10.66 -10.34 -2.91
N ALA A 158 11.69 -9.52 -2.72
CA ALA A 158 12.33 -8.74 -3.79
C ALA A 158 12.78 -9.62 -4.99
N ASP A 159 13.38 -10.77 -4.71
CA ASP A 159 13.85 -11.73 -5.72
C ASP A 159 12.70 -12.30 -6.57
N ARG A 160 11.47 -12.37 -6.02
CA ARG A 160 10.25 -12.77 -6.74
C ARG A 160 9.63 -11.63 -7.53
N LEU A 161 9.66 -10.41 -6.99
CA LEU A 161 9.02 -9.24 -7.61
C LEU A 161 9.75 -8.77 -8.88
N LEU A 162 11.08 -8.76 -8.84
CA LEU A 162 11.90 -8.24 -9.93
C LEU A 162 11.61 -8.91 -11.29
N PRO A 163 11.67 -10.25 -11.43
CA PRO A 163 11.35 -10.91 -12.70
C PRO A 163 9.91 -10.67 -13.15
N TRP A 164 8.97 -10.60 -12.20
CA TRP A 164 7.57 -10.36 -12.50
C TRP A 164 7.34 -8.94 -13.04
N PHE A 165 7.88 -7.92 -12.37
CA PHE A 165 7.80 -6.55 -12.85
C PHE A 165 8.48 -6.38 -14.21
N GLN A 166 9.64 -7.00 -14.43
CA GLN A 166 10.31 -7.00 -15.74
C GLN A 166 9.44 -7.61 -16.84
N ALA A 167 8.74 -8.72 -16.56
CA ALA A 167 7.82 -9.33 -17.52
C ALA A 167 6.63 -8.42 -17.85
N LEU A 168 6.05 -7.74 -16.84
CA LEU A 168 4.97 -6.78 -17.04
C LEU A 168 5.43 -5.55 -17.82
N THR A 169 6.63 -5.02 -17.52
CA THR A 169 7.24 -3.92 -18.29
C THR A 169 7.48 -4.33 -19.74
N ALA A 170 8.02 -5.52 -20.00
CA ALA A 170 8.24 -6.03 -21.35
C ALA A 170 6.94 -6.17 -22.17
N ARG A 171 5.82 -6.43 -21.49
CA ARG A 171 4.47 -6.44 -22.07
C ARG A 171 3.90 -5.02 -22.28
N GLY A 172 4.50 -4.00 -21.68
CA GLY A 172 4.13 -2.58 -21.83
C GLY A 172 3.39 -1.98 -20.64
N ALA A 173 3.38 -2.63 -19.46
CA ALA A 173 2.90 -2.01 -18.23
C ALA A 173 3.90 -0.97 -17.71
N ASP A 174 3.39 0.10 -17.11
CA ASP A 174 4.20 1.02 -16.32
C ASP A 174 4.28 0.52 -14.87
N ILE A 175 5.49 0.35 -14.34
CA ILE A 175 5.69 -0.06 -12.94
C ILE A 175 6.24 1.14 -12.16
N LEU A 176 5.49 1.60 -11.15
CA LEU A 176 5.91 2.68 -10.26
C LEU A 176 6.06 2.17 -8.84
N VAL A 177 7.17 2.54 -8.20
CA VAL A 177 7.52 2.09 -6.85
C VAL A 177 7.73 3.30 -5.96
N GLY A 178 7.03 3.36 -4.83
CA GLY A 178 7.34 4.31 -3.76
C GLY A 178 8.21 3.64 -2.71
N ASP A 179 9.43 4.11 -2.51
CA ASP A 179 10.39 3.45 -1.62
C ASP A 179 11.17 4.45 -0.75
N PRO A 180 11.22 4.27 0.58
CA PRO A 180 11.95 5.13 1.52
C PRO A 180 13.44 4.77 1.72
N GLY A 181 14.02 3.99 0.81
CA GLY A 181 15.41 3.50 0.89
C GLY A 181 15.53 2.10 1.48
N ARG A 182 14.62 1.19 1.14
CA ARG A 182 14.60 -0.20 1.62
C ARG A 182 15.84 -0.97 1.12
N ALA A 183 16.33 -1.89 1.94
CA ALA A 183 17.61 -2.57 1.73
C ALA A 183 17.70 -3.40 0.44
N TYR A 184 16.56 -3.87 -0.08
CA TYR A 184 16.50 -4.75 -1.24
C TYR A 184 15.90 -4.09 -2.48
N LEU A 185 15.77 -2.75 -2.49
CA LEU A 185 15.42 -2.01 -3.69
C LEU A 185 16.48 -2.27 -4.78
N PRO A 186 16.10 -2.54 -6.04
CA PRO A 186 17.04 -2.71 -7.14
C PRO A 186 17.95 -1.49 -7.30
N LYS A 187 19.23 -1.70 -7.58
CA LYS A 187 20.21 -0.61 -7.75
C LYS A 187 20.22 -0.03 -9.16
N ASP A 188 19.81 -0.82 -10.13
CA ASP A 188 19.82 -0.50 -11.56
C ASP A 188 18.41 -0.70 -12.15
N GLY A 189 18.18 -0.14 -13.33
CA GLY A 189 16.89 -0.29 -14.02
C GLY A 189 15.75 0.52 -13.39
N LEU A 190 16.06 1.54 -12.59
CA LEU A 190 15.07 2.45 -12.01
C LEU A 190 15.35 3.89 -12.44
N TRP A 191 14.30 4.62 -12.79
CA TRP A 191 14.33 6.06 -13.04
C TRP A 191 13.62 6.80 -11.92
N SER A 192 14.32 7.71 -11.24
CA SER A 192 13.75 8.57 -10.20
C SER A 192 12.78 9.56 -10.84
N LEU A 193 11.50 9.50 -10.47
CA LEU A 193 10.46 10.42 -10.92
C LEU A 193 10.28 11.59 -9.96
N ALA A 194 10.27 11.33 -8.65
CA ALA A 194 10.08 12.36 -7.62
C ALA A 194 10.69 11.92 -6.29
N VAL A 195 10.99 12.90 -5.42
CA VAL A 195 11.48 12.67 -4.05
C VAL A 195 10.67 13.50 -3.09
N TYR A 196 10.18 12.86 -2.03
CA TYR A 196 9.35 13.48 -1.00
C TYR A 196 9.97 13.32 0.39
N GLN A 197 9.65 14.27 1.27
CA GLN A 197 9.90 14.18 2.70
C GLN A 197 8.58 13.83 3.38
N VAL A 198 8.44 12.58 3.78
CA VAL A 198 7.20 12.06 4.37
C VAL A 198 7.32 12.06 5.88
N PRO A 199 6.48 12.83 6.60
CA PRO A 199 6.43 12.76 8.05
C PRO A 199 5.98 11.37 8.50
N VAL A 200 6.69 10.78 9.44
CA VAL A 200 6.42 9.44 9.98
C VAL A 200 6.53 9.47 11.51
N THR A 201 5.84 8.54 12.17
CA THR A 201 5.98 8.37 13.62
C THR A 201 7.23 7.56 13.92
N ARG A 202 8.01 7.99 14.92
CA ARG A 202 9.23 7.28 15.35
C ARG A 202 8.96 5.85 15.85
N VAL A 203 7.71 5.53 16.16
CA VAL A 203 7.29 4.19 16.64
C VAL A 203 7.29 3.17 15.49
N LEU A 204 7.03 3.60 14.26
CA LEU A 204 6.98 2.74 13.08
C LEU A 204 8.25 2.81 12.24
N GLU A 205 8.98 3.91 12.34
CA GLU A 205 10.14 4.22 11.50
C GLU A 205 11.27 4.80 12.36
N ASP A 206 12.52 4.51 12.02
CA ASP A 206 13.73 4.98 12.75
C ASP A 206 14.00 6.49 12.65
N ALA A 207 13.09 7.26 12.04
CA ALA A 207 13.22 8.69 11.81
C ALA A 207 11.86 9.40 11.99
N GLU A 208 11.86 10.74 12.10
CA GLU A 208 10.64 11.57 12.09
C GLU A 208 10.17 11.91 10.67
N VAL A 209 11.09 11.80 9.72
CA VAL A 209 10.85 12.08 8.31
C VAL A 209 11.60 11.03 7.51
N LYS A 210 10.89 10.37 6.60
CA LYS A 210 11.46 9.43 5.64
C LYS A 210 11.58 10.11 4.28
N ARG A 211 12.78 10.01 3.70
CA ARG A 211 13.01 10.45 2.32
C ARG A 211 12.52 9.36 1.38
N THR A 212 11.31 9.51 0.86
CA THR A 212 10.70 8.58 -0.08
C THR A 212 11.01 9.00 -1.51
N THR A 213 11.46 8.06 -2.34
CA THR A 213 11.63 8.28 -3.78
C THR A 213 10.58 7.48 -4.54
N VAL A 214 9.96 8.11 -5.53
CA VAL A 214 9.09 7.42 -6.49
C VAL A 214 9.93 7.07 -7.72
N TRP A 215 9.96 5.80 -8.04
CA TRP A 215 10.74 5.22 -9.12
C TRP A 215 9.83 4.68 -10.21
N ARG A 216 10.31 4.69 -11.45
CA ARG A 216 9.76 3.90 -12.55
C ARG A 216 10.74 2.79 -12.91
N LEU A 217 10.26 1.58 -13.11
CA LEU A 217 11.09 0.51 -13.68
C LEU A 217 11.33 0.77 -15.17
N ALA A 218 12.59 0.64 -15.61
CA ALA A 218 13.04 0.88 -16.98
C ALA A 218 12.68 -0.25 -17.95
#